data_AF-A0AAV5QPQ3-F1
#
_entry.id   AF-A0AAV5QPQ3-F1
#
_cell.length_a   1.000
_cell.length_b   1.000
_cell.length_c   1.000
_cell.angle_alpha   90.00
_cell.angle_beta   90.00
_cell.angle_gamma   90.00
#
_symmetry.space_group_name_H-M   'P 1'
#
loop_
_entity.id
_entity.type
_entity.pdbx_description
1 polymer ?
#
loop_
_entity_poly.entity_id
_entity_poly.type
_entity_poly.pdbx_seq_one_letter_code
_entity_poly.pdbx_strand_id
1 'polypeptide(L)'
;MELAIDPANLRSQFPSATAAKAVRVRILGAVESYSVSTMSLTISGIPSVVRNPQPVSVSLNLIHPGSVDSLVVYPGSLIELHGFYDGLQLSAFRIKSLDSKGFNDLELIGFLRRQCDGLVPLNHNGC
;
A
#
# COMPACT_ATOMS: atom_id res chain seq x y z
N MET A 1 -6.02 10.38 -7.43
CA MET A 1 -5.55 9.12 -6.82
C MET A 1 -4.58 9.52 -5.75
N GLU A 2 -4.79 9.06 -4.53
CA GLU A 2 -4.06 9.54 -3.35
C GLU A 2 -3.05 8.50 -2.89
N LEU A 3 -1.83 8.93 -2.54
CA LEU A 3 -0.76 8.06 -2.08
C LEU A 3 -0.91 7.82 -0.58
N ALA A 4 -0.91 6.54 -0.18
CA ALA A 4 -0.82 6.11 1.20
C ALA A 4 0.44 5.28 1.41
N ILE A 5 1.18 5.60 2.46
CA ILE A 5 2.49 5.01 2.77
C ILE A 5 2.37 4.06 3.97
N ASP A 6 1.39 4.33 4.84
CA ASP A 6 1.03 3.47 5.95
C ASP A 6 -0.40 2.94 5.78
N PRO A 7 -0.58 1.68 5.36
CA PRO A 7 -1.90 1.08 5.19
C PRO A 7 -2.68 0.96 6.51
N ALA A 8 -2.01 0.92 7.66
CA ALA A 8 -2.69 0.84 8.97
C ALA A 8 -3.41 2.15 9.34
N ASN A 9 -2.96 3.27 8.77
CA ASN A 9 -3.46 4.60 9.08
C ASN A 9 -4.36 5.20 7.99
N LEU A 10 -4.91 4.38 7.09
CA LEU A 10 -5.81 4.83 6.02
C LEU A 10 -7.01 5.63 6.52
N ARG A 11 -7.56 5.29 7.70
CA ARG A 11 -8.68 6.03 8.29
C ARG A 11 -8.29 7.46 8.70
N SER A 12 -7.07 7.64 9.20
CA SER A 12 -6.56 8.96 9.57
C SER A 12 -6.14 9.76 8.33
N GLN A 13 -5.58 9.10 7.32
CA GLN A 13 -5.18 9.71 6.05
C GLN A 13 -6.39 10.12 5.20
N PHE A 14 -7.46 9.31 5.20
CA PHE A 14 -8.66 9.51 4.39
C PHE A 14 -9.93 9.52 5.25
N PRO A 15 -10.10 10.51 6.15
CA PRO A 15 -11.24 10.56 7.08
C PRO A 15 -12.59 10.80 6.38
N SER A 16 -12.57 11.26 5.13
CA SER A 16 -13.76 11.51 4.31
C SER A 16 -14.24 10.28 3.51
N ALA A 17 -13.49 9.18 3.53
CA ALA A 17 -13.86 7.94 2.84
C ALA A 17 -15.08 7.29 3.52
N THR A 18 -16.07 6.92 2.72
CA THR A 18 -17.28 6.21 3.18
C THR A 18 -17.71 5.18 2.14
N ALA A 19 -18.59 4.25 2.53
CA ALA A 19 -19.18 3.27 1.60
C ALA A 19 -19.84 3.92 0.36
N ALA A 20 -20.43 5.11 0.52
CA ALA A 20 -21.03 5.87 -0.58
C ALA A 20 -20.01 6.69 -1.38
N LYS A 21 -18.82 6.92 -0.84
CA LYS A 21 -17.77 7.76 -1.44
C LYS A 21 -16.40 7.16 -1.13
N ALA A 22 -16.08 6.07 -1.82
CA ALA A 22 -14.78 5.43 -1.71
C ALA A 22 -13.67 6.31 -2.33
N VAL A 23 -12.50 6.34 -1.69
CA VAL A 23 -11.32 7.06 -2.17
C VAL A 23 -10.44 6.10 -2.96
N ARG A 24 -9.99 6.52 -4.15
CA ARG A 24 -9.05 5.74 -4.96
C ARG A 24 -7.63 5.96 -4.47
N VAL A 25 -7.02 4.91 -3.92
CA VAL A 25 -5.72 4.95 -3.26
C VAL A 25 -4.65 4.21 -4.06
N ARG A 26 -3.42 4.70 -3.94
CA ARG A 26 -2.19 4.00 -4.30
C ARG A 26 -1.41 3.77 -3.02
N ILE A 27 -1.06 2.53 -2.73
CA ILE A 27 -0.34 2.14 -1.51
C ILE A 27 1.01 1.56 -1.88
N LEU A 28 2.06 2.00 -1.19
CA LEU A 28 3.35 1.35 -1.19
C LEU A 28 3.47 0.55 0.10
N GLY A 29 3.72 -0.74 0.00
CA GLY A 29 3.73 -1.63 1.17
C GLY A 29 4.63 -2.84 0.99
N ALA A 30 4.81 -3.57 2.08
CA ALA A 30 5.44 -4.87 2.09
C ALA A 30 4.38 -5.95 2.27
N VAL A 31 4.54 -7.08 1.58
CA VAL A 31 3.64 -8.23 1.73
C VAL A 31 4.04 -9.03 2.95
N GLU A 32 3.06 -9.35 3.80
CA GLU A 32 3.25 -10.17 5.00
C GLU A 32 2.76 -11.60 4.78
N SER A 33 1.62 -11.74 4.10
CA SER A 33 1.05 -13.05 3.78
C SER A 33 -0.01 -12.94 2.68
N TYR A 34 -0.25 -14.05 1.99
CA TYR A 34 -1.32 -14.17 1.00
C TYR A 34 -2.12 -15.44 1.27
N SER A 35 -3.45 -15.32 1.22
CA SER A 35 -4.37 -16.43 1.38
C SER A 35 -5.22 -16.61 0.13
N VAL A 36 -4.98 -17.72 -0.57
CA VAL A 36 -5.72 -18.10 -1.78
C VAL A 36 -7.19 -18.41 -1.46
N SER A 37 -7.45 -19.04 -0.30
CA SER A 37 -8.81 -19.47 0.07
C SER A 37 -9.77 -18.30 0.30
N THR A 38 -9.25 -17.19 0.83
CA THR A 38 -10.01 -15.98 1.13
C THR A 38 -9.78 -14.87 0.11
N MET A 39 -8.92 -15.10 -0.91
CA MET A 39 -8.47 -14.07 -1.86
C MET A 39 -8.09 -12.77 -1.16
N SER A 40 -7.28 -12.89 -0.11
CA SER A 40 -6.88 -11.76 0.73
C SER A 40 -5.37 -11.67 0.83
N LEU A 41 -4.85 -10.45 0.79
CA LEU A 41 -3.44 -10.12 0.98
C LEU A 41 -3.28 -9.36 2.29
N THR A 42 -2.32 -9.75 3.11
CA THR A 42 -1.92 -8.96 4.27
C THR A 42 -0.70 -8.15 3.89
N ILE A 43 -0.78 -6.83 4.06
CA ILE A 43 0.30 -5.90 3.74
C ILE A 43 0.59 -5.02 4.95
N SER A 44 1.81 -4.54 5.05
CA SER A 44 2.23 -3.56 6.06
C SER A 44 2.89 -2.36 5.39
N GLY A 45 3.10 -1.28 6.17
CA GLY A 45 3.95 -0.19 5.73
C GLY A 45 5.39 -0.67 5.52
N ILE A 46 6.12 -0.06 4.59
CA ILE A 46 7.51 -0.46 4.32
C ILE A 46 8.37 -0.15 5.57
N PRO A 47 9.06 -1.13 6.19
CA PRO A 47 9.77 -0.92 7.46
C PRO A 47 10.85 0.16 7.44
N SER A 48 11.42 0.48 6.27
CA SER A 48 12.40 1.54 6.11
C SER A 48 11.78 2.94 6.00
N VAL A 49 10.45 3.05 5.93
CA VAL A 49 9.69 4.29 5.76
C VAL A 49 8.74 4.54 6.93
N VAL A 50 8.00 3.51 7.35
CA VAL A 50 7.02 3.58 8.44
C VAL A 50 7.62 2.98 9.70
N ARG A 51 7.58 3.72 10.82
CA ARG A 51 8.02 3.21 12.12
C ARG A 51 6.95 2.27 12.69
N ASN A 52 7.35 1.07 13.10
CA ASN A 52 6.44 0.05 13.65
C ASN A 52 5.25 -0.28 12.73
N PRO A 53 5.49 -0.67 11.46
CA PRO A 53 4.43 -0.92 10.51
C PRO A 53 3.49 -2.01 11.02
N GLN A 54 2.18 -1.74 10.96
CA GLN A 54 1.15 -2.70 11.36
C GLN A 54 0.54 -3.38 10.12
N PRO A 55 0.31 -4.70 10.17
CA PRO A 55 -0.30 -5.44 9.07
C PRO A 55 -1.78 -5.09 8.93
N VAL A 56 -2.24 -4.98 7.69
CA VAL A 56 -3.63 -4.75 7.30
C VAL A 56 -4.03 -5.79 6.26
N SER A 57 -5.22 -6.38 6.47
CA SER A 57 -5.80 -7.30 5.50
C SER A 57 -6.51 -6.54 4.38
N VAL A 58 -6.27 -6.96 3.15
CA VAL A 58 -6.75 -6.35 1.93
C VAL A 58 -7.49 -7.39 1.12
N SER A 59 -8.75 -7.09 0.79
CA SER A 59 -9.56 -7.92 -0.08
C SER A 59 -9.13 -7.72 -1.53
N LEU A 60 -8.89 -8.82 -2.25
CA LEU A 60 -8.47 -8.77 -3.63
C LEU A 60 -9.69 -8.95 -4.55
N ASN A 61 -10.16 -7.85 -5.13
CA ASN A 61 -11.20 -7.84 -6.16
C ASN A 61 -10.54 -7.83 -7.54
N LEU A 62 -9.91 -8.96 -7.89
CA LEU A 62 -9.14 -9.11 -9.11
C LEU A 62 -10.04 -9.59 -10.24
N ILE A 63 -10.67 -8.63 -10.92
CA ILE A 63 -11.64 -8.91 -11.98
C ILE A 63 -10.93 -9.38 -13.28
N HIS A 64 -9.60 -9.29 -13.39
CA HIS A 64 -8.86 -9.63 -14.61
C HIS A 64 -7.66 -10.56 -14.38
N PRO A 65 -7.46 -11.57 -15.23
CA PRO A 65 -6.21 -12.33 -15.28
C PRO A 65 -5.05 -11.39 -15.66
N GLY A 66 -3.98 -11.39 -14.87
CA GLY A 66 -2.85 -10.47 -15.00
C GLY A 66 -2.86 -9.25 -14.05
N SER A 67 -3.87 -9.12 -13.18
CA SER A 67 -3.92 -8.03 -12.18
C SER A 67 -2.97 -8.22 -11.00
N VAL A 68 -2.40 -9.42 -10.82
CA VAL A 68 -1.39 -9.76 -9.82
C VAL A 68 -0.25 -10.47 -10.51
N ASP A 69 0.97 -10.00 -10.25
CA ASP A 69 2.20 -10.64 -10.69
C ASP A 69 2.56 -11.78 -9.72
N SER A 70 3.03 -12.92 -10.22
CA SER A 70 3.36 -14.09 -9.39
C SER A 70 4.43 -13.78 -8.34
N LEU A 71 5.34 -12.83 -8.62
CA LEU A 71 6.38 -12.39 -7.68
C LEU A 71 5.82 -11.56 -6.51
N VAL A 72 4.61 -11.00 -6.66
CA VAL A 72 4.00 -10.05 -5.71
C VAL A 72 3.43 -10.73 -4.47
N VAL A 73 3.13 -12.03 -4.51
CA VAL A 73 2.43 -12.72 -3.41
C VAL A 73 3.37 -13.39 -2.39
N TYR A 74 4.68 -13.19 -2.52
CA TYR A 74 5.65 -13.70 -1.55
C TYR A 74 5.81 -12.75 -0.36
N PRO A 75 5.84 -13.28 0.89
CA PRO A 75 6.19 -12.47 2.06
C PRO A 75 7.55 -11.77 1.89
N GLY A 76 7.62 -10.49 2.26
CA GLY A 76 8.78 -9.63 2.11
C GLY A 76 8.84 -8.86 0.79
N SER A 77 8.03 -9.21 -0.21
CA SER A 77 7.99 -8.48 -1.49
C SER A 77 7.49 -7.05 -1.29
N LEU A 78 8.16 -6.10 -1.93
CA LEU A 78 7.73 -4.70 -1.96
C LEU A 78 6.78 -4.47 -3.13
N ILE A 79 5.66 -3.81 -2.86
CA ILE A 79 4.55 -3.73 -3.80
C ILE A 79 3.97 -2.31 -3.95
N GLU A 80 3.47 -2.03 -5.15
CA GLU A 80 2.54 -0.95 -5.43
C GLU A 80 1.14 -1.54 -5.58
N LEU A 81 0.23 -1.18 -4.67
CA LEU A 81 -1.17 -1.61 -4.67
C LEU A 81 -2.07 -0.46 -5.08
N HIS A 82 -2.98 -0.70 -6.03
CA HIS A 82 -4.03 0.25 -6.38
C HIS A 82 -5.38 -0.32 -5.96
N GLY A 83 -6.16 0.51 -5.29
CA GLY A 83 -7.42 0.08 -4.69
C GLY A 83 -8.39 1.21 -4.41
N PHE A 84 -9.48 0.84 -3.77
CA PHE A 84 -10.48 1.73 -3.21
C PHE A 84 -10.58 1.50 -1.71
N TYR A 85 -10.51 2.59 -0.95
CA TYR A 85 -10.77 2.59 0.49
C TYR A 85 -12.11 3.26 0.75
N ASP A 86 -13.01 2.58 1.44
CA ASP A 86 -14.39 3.03 1.67
C ASP A 86 -14.64 3.51 3.11
N GLY A 87 -13.57 3.76 3.88
CA GLY A 87 -13.66 4.14 5.29
C GLY A 87 -13.68 2.95 6.25
N LEU A 88 -13.86 1.72 5.76
CA LEU A 88 -13.85 0.49 6.54
C LEU A 88 -12.89 -0.56 5.96
N GLN A 89 -12.93 -0.76 4.65
CA GLN A 89 -12.21 -1.81 3.94
C GLN A 89 -11.39 -1.23 2.79
N LEU A 90 -10.26 -1.89 2.52
CA LEU A 90 -9.46 -1.68 1.33
C LEU A 90 -9.71 -2.81 0.34
N SER A 91 -10.15 -2.46 -0.85
CA SER A 91 -10.33 -3.36 -1.98
C SER A 91 -9.27 -3.10 -3.04
N ALA A 92 -8.41 -4.07 -3.32
CA ALA A 92 -7.39 -3.95 -4.35
C ALA A 92 -7.90 -4.46 -5.70
N PHE A 93 -7.60 -3.72 -6.78
CA PHE A 93 -7.89 -4.15 -8.15
C PHE A 93 -6.62 -4.36 -9.00
N ARG A 94 -5.47 -3.90 -8.51
CA ARG A 94 -4.17 -4.10 -9.17
C ARG A 94 -3.05 -4.10 -8.15
N ILE A 95 -2.10 -5.04 -8.31
CA ILE A 95 -0.89 -5.09 -7.49
C ILE A 95 0.32 -5.33 -8.39
N LYS A 96 1.41 -4.62 -8.16
CA LYS A 96 2.67 -4.74 -8.90
C LYS A 96 3.84 -4.90 -7.94
N SER A 97 4.86 -5.62 -8.37
CA SER A 97 6.13 -5.70 -7.64
C SER A 97 6.95 -4.44 -7.93
N LEU A 98 7.48 -3.82 -6.88
CA LEU A 98 8.42 -2.71 -6.99
C LEU A 98 9.83 -3.19 -7.38
N ASP A 99 10.14 -4.47 -7.15
CA ASP A 99 11.44 -5.07 -7.48
C ASP A 99 11.65 -5.20 -9.01
N SER A 100 10.55 -5.27 -9.76
CA SER A 100 10.56 -5.56 -11.20
C SER A 100 10.66 -4.34 -12.12
N LYS A 101 10.50 -3.12 -11.61
CA LYS A 101 10.49 -1.89 -12.44
C LYS A 101 11.20 -0.72 -11.76
N GLY A 102 12.51 -0.62 -12.03
CA GLY A 102 13.28 0.62 -12.22
C GLY A 102 13.32 1.65 -11.08
N PHE A 103 14.54 1.99 -10.65
CA PHE A 103 15.02 3.15 -9.89
C PHE A 103 14.01 4.16 -9.29
N ASN A 104 13.01 4.65 -10.03
CA ASN A 104 12.07 5.69 -9.59
C ASN A 104 11.23 5.32 -8.35
N ASP A 105 10.78 4.06 -8.21
CA ASP A 105 9.95 3.66 -7.05
C ASP A 105 10.80 3.44 -5.78
N LEU A 106 12.03 2.96 -5.93
CA LEU A 106 13.01 2.88 -4.85
C LEU A 106 13.54 4.27 -4.46
N GLU A 107 13.70 5.18 -5.42
CA GLU A 107 14.00 6.59 -5.17
C GLU A 107 12.85 7.28 -4.44
N LEU A 108 11.59 6.97 -4.77
CA LEU A 108 10.43 7.45 -4.04
C LEU A 108 10.42 6.93 -2.61
N ILE A 109 10.66 5.63 -2.39
CA ILE A 109 10.81 5.05 -1.04
C ILE A 109 11.95 5.75 -0.28
N GLY A 110 13.10 5.97 -0.93
CA GLY A 110 14.23 6.68 -0.35
C GLY A 110 13.93 8.15 -0.05
N PHE A 111 13.15 8.83 -0.89
CA PHE A 111 12.68 10.19 -0.68
C PHE A 111 11.71 10.27 0.51
N LEU A 112 10.72 9.37 0.57
CA LEU A 112 9.77 9.29 1.68
C LEU A 112 10.47 8.99 3.00
N ARG A 113 11.43 8.06 3.00
CA ARG A 113 12.30 7.81 4.15
C ARG A 113 13.02 9.07 4.61
N ARG A 114 13.67 9.81 3.71
CA ARG A 114 14.36 11.06 4.06
C ARG A 114 13.41 12.13 4.62
N GLN A 115 12.17 12.18 4.14
CA GLN A 115 11.14 13.05 4.73
C GLN A 115 10.75 12.62 6.14
N CYS A 116 10.54 11.31 6.38
CA CYS A 116 10.24 10.79 7.70
C CYS A 116 11.41 10.86 8.69
N ASP A 117 12.65 10.87 8.20
CA ASP A 117 13.87 11.09 9.00
C ASP A 117 14.12 12.59 9.29
N GLY A 118 13.23 13.50 8.83
CA GLY A 118 13.35 14.94 9.04
C GLY A 118 14.46 15.61 8.21
N LEU A 119 15.03 14.90 7.23
CA LEU A 119 16.08 15.39 6.35
C LEU A 119 15.54 16.25 5.20
N VAL A 120 14.22 16.26 4.99
CA VAL A 120 13.51 17.06 3.98
C VAL A 120 12.17 17.55 4.60
N PRO A 121 11.79 18.83 4.44
CA PRO A 121 10.56 19.37 5.03
C PRO A 121 9.30 18.61 4.55
N LEU A 122 8.41 18.32 5.51
CA LEU A 122 7.18 17.54 5.31
C LEU A 122 6.08 18.39 4.66
N ASN A 123 5.41 17.83 3.66
CA ASN A 123 4.17 18.41 3.11
C ASN A 123 2.94 17.53 3.41
N HIS A 124 3.11 16.34 4.00
CA HIS A 124 2.04 15.37 4.29
C HIS A 124 2.18 14.81 5.72
N ASN A 125 1.07 14.77 6.46
CA ASN A 125 0.95 14.38 7.87
C ASN A 125 0.96 12.85 8.09
N GLY A 126 1.95 12.12 7.58
CA GLY A 126 1.94 10.66 7.64
C GLY A 126 3.33 10.04 7.67
N CYS A 127 4.02 10.26 8.78
CA CYS A 127 5.07 9.40 9.35
C CYS A 127 4.70 9.24 10.84
#